data_AF-A0A178ES84-F1
#
_entry.id   AF-A0A178ES84-F1
#
_cell.length_a   1.000
_cell.length_b   1.000
_cell.length_c   1.000
_cell.angle_alpha   90.00
_cell.angle_beta   90.00
_cell.angle_gamma   90.00
#
_symmetry.space_group_name_H-M   'P 1'
#
loop_
_entity.id
_entity.type
_entity.pdbx_description
1 polymer ?
#
loop_
_entity_poly.entity_id
_entity_poly.type
_entity_poly.pdbx_seq_one_letter_code
_entity_poly.pdbx_strand_id
1 'polypeptide(L)'
;MVKNKGSNSAKVPLPLALEAPYAAPATFNDGLPLPKIFVFDLDYTLWPFWVDTHVSAPIKAKDNNSRCVDRWGESFSFYPAVHSILQACRARSIPVSLASRTNTPDLARDVLKALHIIPSFTDNPAADSRSIRALDYFEHIQIYPGTKTQHFTRIQQSSGLKYEDMLFFDDESRNKNVQVELGVTFCLVKDGITKEEVDRGVWEWRKRMGISQTDRKSAEEKNQSLMVGRVNAYNLGVAYASQLTNLQLHREITMSTRVSSSTHRPPAAPSIPRPPLNVHPSVTISETAYFQGVHPISVGAGTVIHPRAKLLSFKGPVSIGEGCIIGEKSVIGGPVTSNSGLSTPSTPSTPGTPLDFGSNIESAAPDRITTIIENSVSIGPLATVSAGAHLYSASAIEASAFISKDVKVGRHAKICTSCLIPEGDTVEAWTVDSAQSERRIGGNRPASSIEPGERELDQTDWD
;
A
#
# COMPACT_ATOMS: atom_id res chain seq x y z
N MET A 1 5.40 43.98 -41.93
CA MET A 1 5.87 42.59 -42.12
C MET A 1 5.59 41.80 -40.86
N VAL A 2 4.65 40.86 -40.96
CA VAL A 2 4.25 39.90 -39.93
C VAL A 2 5.36 38.87 -39.71
N LYS A 3 5.61 38.48 -38.46
CA LYS A 3 5.81 37.06 -38.08
C LYS A 3 5.71 36.85 -36.56
N ASN A 4 4.51 36.43 -36.17
CA ASN A 4 4.23 35.60 -35.01
C ASN A 4 5.07 34.31 -35.02
N LYS A 5 5.51 33.86 -33.84
CA LYS A 5 5.53 32.44 -33.48
C LYS A 5 5.28 32.31 -31.98
N GLY A 6 4.03 32.03 -31.63
CA GLY A 6 3.65 31.54 -30.31
C GLY A 6 4.01 30.05 -30.18
N SER A 7 4.52 29.66 -29.01
CA SER A 7 4.57 28.28 -28.57
C SER A 7 3.44 28.06 -27.57
N ASN A 8 2.25 27.75 -28.08
CA ASN A 8 1.18 27.14 -27.29
C ASN A 8 1.58 25.69 -26.98
N SER A 9 2.19 25.45 -25.82
CA SER A 9 2.16 24.12 -25.21
C SER A 9 0.79 23.95 -24.57
N ALA A 10 -0.17 23.49 -25.38
CA ALA A 10 -1.40 22.91 -24.86
C ALA A 10 -1.02 21.74 -23.94
N LYS A 11 -1.28 21.88 -22.63
CA LYS A 11 -1.28 20.75 -21.70
C LYS A 11 -2.36 19.78 -22.19
N VAL A 12 -1.93 18.71 -22.84
CA VAL A 12 -2.80 17.55 -23.10
C VAL A 12 -3.16 16.97 -21.74
N PRO A 13 -4.44 16.88 -21.36
CA PRO A 13 -4.83 16.16 -20.16
C PRO A 13 -4.46 14.69 -20.37
N LEU A 14 -3.57 14.17 -19.53
CA LEU A 14 -3.31 12.74 -19.46
C LEU A 14 -4.66 12.02 -19.25
N PRO A 15 -4.94 10.93 -19.98
CA PRO A 15 -6.16 10.17 -19.74
C PRO A 15 -6.16 9.72 -18.29
N LEU A 16 -7.29 9.91 -17.60
CA LEU A 16 -7.59 9.39 -16.26
C LEU A 16 -7.18 7.92 -16.22
N ALA A 17 -5.95 7.66 -15.76
CA ALA A 17 -5.52 6.33 -15.41
C ALA A 17 -6.44 5.89 -14.27
N LEU A 18 -7.06 4.73 -14.44
CA LEU A 18 -7.75 4.00 -13.38
C LEU A 18 -6.72 3.65 -12.28
N GLU A 19 -6.33 4.64 -11.47
CA GLU A 19 -5.63 4.40 -10.22
C GLU A 19 -6.60 3.69 -9.28
N ALA A 20 -6.08 2.66 -8.62
CA ALA A 20 -6.86 1.65 -7.92
C ALA A 20 -7.92 2.28 -6.97
N PRO A 21 -9.18 1.79 -6.99
CA PRO A 21 -10.28 2.33 -6.18
C PRO A 21 -10.09 2.22 -4.65
N TYR A 22 -8.97 1.66 -4.16
CA TYR A 22 -8.71 1.35 -2.74
C TYR A 22 -7.74 2.31 -2.03
N ALA A 23 -7.11 3.26 -2.74
CA ALA A 23 -6.16 4.20 -2.13
C ALA A 23 -6.81 5.51 -1.65
N ALA A 24 -7.89 5.96 -2.29
CA ALA A 24 -8.56 7.22 -2.00
C ALA A 24 -9.79 7.06 -1.10
N PRO A 25 -10.26 8.13 -0.42
CA PRO A 25 -11.58 8.16 0.22
C PRO A 25 -12.70 7.77 -0.76
N ALA A 26 -13.74 7.08 -0.30
CA ALA A 26 -14.79 6.54 -1.17
C ALA A 26 -15.57 7.65 -1.90
N THR A 27 -15.83 8.77 -1.21
CA THR A 27 -16.56 9.95 -1.73
C THR A 27 -15.85 10.62 -2.91
N PHE A 28 -14.57 10.36 -3.08
CA PHE A 28 -13.84 10.91 -4.21
C PHE A 28 -14.27 10.23 -5.51
N ASN A 29 -14.61 8.94 -5.47
CA ASN A 29 -14.86 8.11 -6.65
C ASN A 29 -16.35 7.95 -7.02
N ASP A 30 -17.27 8.53 -6.26
CA ASP A 30 -18.73 8.36 -6.47
C ASP A 30 -19.34 9.28 -7.55
N GLY A 31 -18.55 10.19 -8.12
CA GLY A 31 -18.98 11.09 -9.19
C GLY A 31 -19.86 12.26 -8.74
N LEU A 32 -20.07 12.42 -7.43
CA LEU A 32 -20.77 13.57 -6.87
C LEU A 32 -19.80 14.75 -6.64
N PRO A 33 -20.33 15.99 -6.52
CA PRO A 33 -19.51 17.18 -6.25
C PRO A 33 -18.62 17.01 -5.01
N LEU A 34 -17.43 17.62 -5.07
CA LEU A 34 -16.46 17.66 -3.98
C LEU A 34 -16.20 19.11 -3.56
N PRO A 35 -15.76 19.36 -2.32
CA PRO A 35 -15.25 20.66 -1.91
C PRO A 35 -14.14 21.13 -2.85
N LYS A 36 -14.06 22.45 -3.09
CA LYS A 36 -13.02 23.02 -3.97
C LYS A 36 -11.67 23.11 -3.29
N ILE A 37 -11.63 23.03 -1.95
CA ILE A 37 -10.41 23.03 -1.15
C ILE A 37 -10.63 22.27 0.15
N PHE A 38 -9.63 21.50 0.56
CA PHE A 38 -9.59 20.90 1.90
C PHE A 38 -8.58 21.65 2.77
N VAL A 39 -8.98 22.03 3.96
CA VAL A 39 -8.13 22.69 4.95
C VAL A 39 -7.94 21.75 6.13
N PHE A 40 -6.72 21.62 6.63
CA PHE A 40 -6.39 20.76 7.76
C PHE A 40 -5.72 21.58 8.87
N ASP A 41 -6.01 21.26 10.13
CA ASP A 41 -5.07 21.56 11.22
C ASP A 41 -3.82 20.64 11.14
N LEU A 42 -2.85 20.89 12.00
CA LEU A 42 -1.62 20.11 12.13
C LEU A 42 -1.69 19.14 13.30
N ASP A 43 -1.58 19.67 14.51
CA ASP A 43 -1.49 18.89 15.74
C ASP A 43 -2.77 18.08 15.95
N TYR A 44 -2.64 16.80 16.30
CA TYR A 44 -3.72 15.81 16.45
C TYR A 44 -4.66 15.60 15.24
N THR A 45 -4.41 16.29 14.14
CA THR A 45 -5.15 16.13 12.87
C THR A 45 -4.30 15.40 11.84
N LEU A 46 -3.12 15.92 11.48
CA LEU A 46 -2.20 15.28 10.54
C LEU A 46 -1.15 14.41 11.26
N TRP A 47 -0.82 14.73 12.50
CA TRP A 47 0.13 13.94 13.30
C TRP A 47 -0.31 13.83 14.77
N PRO A 48 0.12 12.80 15.52
CA PRO A 48 -0.40 12.50 16.87
C PRO A 48 0.33 13.23 18.01
N PHE A 49 0.68 14.51 17.83
CA PHE A 49 1.44 15.27 18.83
C PHE A 49 1.22 16.78 18.70
N TRP A 50 1.49 17.52 19.79
CA TRP A 50 1.68 18.97 19.74
C TRP A 50 3.11 19.30 19.40
N VAL A 51 3.33 19.97 18.26
CA VAL A 51 4.67 20.33 17.80
C VAL A 51 5.39 21.31 18.71
N ASP A 52 4.67 22.17 19.43
CA ASP A 52 5.26 23.14 20.36
C ASP A 52 5.60 22.57 21.74
N THR A 53 5.09 21.37 22.05
CA THR A 53 5.23 20.76 23.38
C THR A 53 6.10 19.51 23.34
N HIS A 54 5.91 18.64 22.35
CA HIS A 54 6.58 17.34 22.29
C HIS A 54 7.86 17.34 21.45
N VAL A 55 7.99 18.25 20.47
CA VAL A 55 9.11 18.22 19.53
C VAL A 55 10.21 19.18 19.96
N SER A 56 11.47 18.75 19.86
CA SER A 56 12.61 19.65 20.09
C SER A 56 13.63 19.71 18.97
N ALA A 57 13.80 20.93 18.47
CA ALA A 57 14.78 21.24 17.44
C ALA A 57 16.23 20.90 17.89
N PRO A 58 17.12 20.56 16.94
CA PRO A 58 16.86 20.42 15.51
C PRO A 58 16.20 19.09 15.17
N ILE A 59 15.37 19.10 14.14
CA ILE A 59 14.79 17.88 13.56
C ILE A 59 15.65 17.34 12.42
N LYS A 60 15.61 16.02 12.21
CA LYS A 60 16.32 15.34 11.11
C LYS A 60 15.41 14.30 10.48
N ALA A 61 15.33 14.30 9.15
CA ALA A 61 14.61 13.27 8.42
C ALA A 61 15.26 11.88 8.63
N LYS A 62 14.43 10.85 8.72
CA LYS A 62 14.82 9.45 8.86
C LYS A 62 13.94 8.57 7.97
N ASP A 63 14.40 7.35 7.74
CA ASP A 63 13.67 6.28 7.04
C ASP A 63 13.07 6.77 5.71
N ASN A 64 13.94 7.32 4.86
CA ASN A 64 13.58 7.90 3.57
C ASN A 64 12.48 8.98 3.66
N ASN A 65 12.56 9.82 4.70
CA ASN A 65 11.65 10.92 5.00
C ASN A 65 10.22 10.50 5.38
N SER A 66 10.00 9.21 5.70
CA SER A 66 8.72 8.73 6.26
C SER A 66 8.50 9.18 7.71
N ARG A 67 9.57 9.51 8.43
CA ARG A 67 9.55 10.08 9.77
C ARG A 67 10.67 11.09 9.97
N CYS A 68 10.57 11.90 11.01
CA CYS A 68 11.65 12.74 11.48
C CYS A 68 11.97 12.41 12.94
N VAL A 69 13.23 12.64 13.33
CA VAL A 69 13.67 12.54 14.72
C VAL A 69 14.12 13.88 15.22
N ASP A 70 13.89 14.13 16.49
CA ASP A 70 14.29 15.35 17.15
C ASP A 70 15.72 15.24 17.73
N ARG A 71 16.11 16.20 18.57
CA ARG A 71 17.44 16.22 19.18
C ARG A 71 17.71 15.09 20.18
N TRP A 72 16.66 14.52 20.78
CA TRP A 72 16.75 13.42 21.75
C TRP A 72 16.55 12.05 21.10
N GLY A 73 16.25 12.02 19.80
CA GLY A 73 16.03 10.81 19.03
C GLY A 73 14.60 10.30 19.10
N GLU A 74 13.67 11.08 19.65
CA GLU A 74 12.25 10.77 19.61
C GLU A 74 11.74 10.87 18.17
N SER A 75 10.82 9.99 17.80
CA SER A 75 10.41 9.79 16.41
C SER A 75 8.99 10.29 16.16
N PHE A 76 8.85 11.12 15.13
CA PHE A 76 7.61 11.81 14.76
C PHE A 76 7.24 11.49 13.31
N SER A 77 5.96 11.19 13.05
CA SER A 77 5.44 10.86 11.73
C SER A 77 3.97 11.25 11.60
N PHE A 78 3.44 11.29 10.37
CA PHE A 78 2.01 11.50 10.13
C PHE A 78 1.17 10.31 10.56
N TYR A 79 -0.14 10.54 10.75
CA TYR A 79 -1.09 9.43 10.76
C TYR A 79 -1.01 8.63 9.45
N PRO A 80 -1.17 7.29 9.49
CA PRO A 80 -0.95 6.42 8.32
C PRO A 80 -1.74 6.84 7.07
N ALA A 81 -3.01 7.26 7.24
CA ALA A 81 -3.91 7.60 6.14
C ALA A 81 -3.53 8.90 5.41
N VAL A 82 -2.81 9.83 6.05
CA VAL A 82 -2.46 11.16 5.51
C VAL A 82 -1.82 11.07 4.13
N HIS A 83 -0.87 10.14 3.97
CA HIS A 83 -0.15 9.95 2.72
C HIS A 83 -1.11 9.72 1.54
N SER A 84 -2.04 8.78 1.73
CA SER A 84 -3.01 8.41 0.71
C SER A 84 -4.07 9.48 0.46
N ILE A 85 -4.49 10.21 1.50
CA ILE A 85 -5.48 11.30 1.40
C ILE A 85 -4.90 12.46 0.58
N LEU A 86 -3.70 12.95 0.94
CA LEU A 86 -3.09 14.08 0.25
C LEU A 86 -2.73 13.75 -1.20
N GLN A 87 -2.31 12.51 -1.46
CA GLN A 87 -2.11 12.04 -2.83
C GLN A 87 -3.42 11.99 -3.61
N ALA A 88 -4.51 11.50 -3.02
CA ALA A 88 -5.82 11.47 -3.68
C ALA A 88 -6.35 12.87 -4.00
N CYS A 89 -6.14 13.85 -3.11
CA CYS A 89 -6.47 15.25 -3.38
C CYS A 89 -5.69 15.77 -4.59
N ARG A 90 -4.37 15.52 -4.63
CA ARG A 90 -3.51 15.95 -5.74
C ARG A 90 -3.89 15.29 -7.06
N ALA A 91 -4.16 13.99 -7.07
CA ALA A 91 -4.61 13.26 -8.27
C ALA A 91 -5.90 13.85 -8.86
N ARG A 92 -6.75 14.45 -8.01
CA ARG A 92 -7.99 15.11 -8.39
C ARG A 92 -7.85 16.62 -8.60
N SER A 93 -6.63 17.15 -8.51
CA SER A 93 -6.36 18.58 -8.60
C SER A 93 -7.19 19.40 -7.59
N ILE A 94 -7.42 18.84 -6.40
CA ILE A 94 -8.08 19.55 -5.30
C ILE A 94 -6.99 20.16 -4.41
N PRO A 95 -6.90 21.49 -4.30
CA PRO A 95 -5.94 22.13 -3.44
C PRO A 95 -6.15 21.75 -1.98
N VAL A 96 -5.04 21.65 -1.25
CA VAL A 96 -5.04 21.43 0.20
C VAL A 96 -4.33 22.58 0.90
N SER A 97 -4.76 22.91 2.11
CA SER A 97 -4.24 24.07 2.86
C SER A 97 -4.17 23.78 4.36
N LEU A 98 -3.43 24.62 5.08
CA LEU A 98 -3.18 24.46 6.51
C LEU A 98 -3.70 25.66 7.29
N ALA A 99 -4.34 25.38 8.43
CA ALA A 99 -4.70 26.38 9.42
C ALA A 99 -4.33 25.85 10.80
N SER A 100 -3.21 26.30 11.39
CA SER A 100 -2.72 25.84 12.69
C SER A 100 -2.37 27.00 13.62
N ARG A 101 -2.67 26.79 14.90
CA ARG A 101 -2.50 27.76 15.99
C ARG A 101 -1.21 27.60 16.79
N THR A 102 -0.33 26.67 16.40
CA THR A 102 0.90 26.37 17.14
C THR A 102 1.73 27.62 17.43
N ASN A 103 2.34 27.67 18.63
CA ASN A 103 3.24 28.74 19.05
C ASN A 103 4.64 28.63 18.45
N THR A 104 4.95 27.54 17.75
CA THR A 104 6.26 27.29 17.14
C THR A 104 6.15 27.16 15.61
N PRO A 105 5.74 28.23 14.91
CA PRO A 105 5.43 28.15 13.47
C PRO A 105 6.64 27.77 12.61
N ASP A 106 7.86 28.09 13.03
CA ASP A 106 9.08 27.70 12.33
C ASP A 106 9.38 26.21 12.50
N LEU A 107 9.23 25.68 13.71
CA LEU A 107 9.42 24.26 14.00
C LEU A 107 8.40 23.39 13.25
N ALA A 108 7.14 23.80 13.22
CA ALA A 108 6.09 23.14 12.45
C ALA A 108 6.43 23.09 10.94
N ARG A 109 6.94 24.21 10.39
CA ARG A 109 7.40 24.25 8.99
C ARG A 109 8.58 23.34 8.76
N ASP A 110 9.52 23.27 9.71
CA ASP A 110 10.65 22.37 9.58
C ASP A 110 10.17 20.92 9.58
N VAL A 111 9.24 20.52 10.47
CA VAL A 111 8.67 19.15 10.49
C VAL A 111 8.04 18.82 9.13
N LEU A 112 7.27 19.75 8.55
CA LEU A 112 6.69 19.60 7.22
C LEU A 112 7.71 19.55 6.06
N LYS A 113 8.91 20.14 6.23
CA LYS A 113 10.02 20.01 5.27
C LYS A 113 10.73 18.67 5.41
N ALA A 114 10.84 18.15 6.64
CA ALA A 114 11.53 16.90 6.90
C ALA A 114 10.68 15.69 6.49
N LEU A 115 9.38 15.72 6.75
CA LEU A 115 8.44 14.67 6.37
C LEU A 115 8.04 14.77 4.90
N HIS A 116 7.98 13.63 4.22
CA HIS A 116 7.53 13.55 2.83
C HIS A 116 6.22 12.76 2.72
N ILE A 117 5.41 13.11 1.72
CA ILE A 117 4.27 12.30 1.29
C ILE A 117 4.77 11.24 0.32
N ILE A 118 4.50 9.98 0.65
CA ILE A 118 5.00 8.80 -0.05
C ILE A 118 3.84 8.22 -0.89
N PRO A 119 3.89 8.31 -2.23
CA PRO A 119 2.78 7.93 -3.12
C PRO A 119 2.46 6.43 -3.12
N SER A 120 3.46 5.62 -2.81
CA SER A 120 3.32 4.19 -2.65
C SER A 120 4.52 3.70 -1.87
N PHE A 121 4.28 2.92 -0.82
CA PHE A 121 5.32 2.14 -0.16
C PHE A 121 5.63 0.91 -1.03
N THR A 122 6.11 1.11 -2.27
CA THR A 122 6.44 0.03 -3.22
C THR A 122 7.90 0.09 -3.63
N ASP A 123 8.56 -1.07 -3.60
CA ASP A 123 9.94 -1.24 -4.09
C ASP A 123 10.04 -1.31 -5.63
N ASN A 124 9.04 -0.82 -6.37
CA ASN A 124 9.06 -0.88 -7.84
C ASN A 124 9.83 0.32 -8.42
N PRO A 125 11.06 0.14 -8.95
CA PRO A 125 11.90 1.24 -9.44
C PRO A 125 11.37 1.90 -10.73
N ALA A 126 10.31 1.34 -11.34
CA ALA A 126 9.69 1.87 -12.55
C ALA A 126 8.52 2.84 -12.29
N ALA A 127 8.03 2.95 -11.05
CA ALA A 127 7.10 4.01 -10.69
C ALA A 127 7.93 5.28 -10.46
N ASP A 128 7.60 6.39 -11.13
CA ASP A 128 8.14 7.72 -10.81
C ASP A 128 7.56 8.16 -9.44
N SER A 129 7.98 7.48 -8.38
CA SER A 129 7.43 7.55 -7.03
C SER A 129 8.28 8.46 -6.13
N ARG A 130 8.75 9.58 -6.69
CA ARG A 130 9.47 10.57 -5.87
C ARG A 130 8.53 11.05 -4.76
N SER A 131 8.93 10.78 -3.52
CA SER A 131 8.29 11.36 -2.36
C SER A 131 8.54 12.87 -2.38
N ILE A 132 7.52 13.64 -2.04
CA ILE A 132 7.57 15.11 -2.09
C ILE A 132 7.38 15.63 -0.67
N ARG A 133 8.13 16.67 -0.30
CA ARG A 133 8.03 17.29 1.03
C ARG A 133 6.58 17.63 1.32
N ALA A 134 6.12 17.32 2.53
CA ALA A 134 4.74 17.57 2.91
C ALA A 134 4.37 19.05 2.77
N LEU A 135 5.30 19.96 3.09
CA LEU A 135 5.12 21.40 2.89
C LEU A 135 4.70 21.77 1.45
N ASP A 136 5.24 21.08 0.44
CA ASP A 136 5.00 21.38 -0.98
C ASP A 136 3.63 20.88 -1.48
N TYR A 137 2.85 20.17 -0.65
CA TYR A 137 1.47 19.81 -0.96
C TYR A 137 0.48 20.93 -0.65
N PHE A 138 0.81 21.82 0.29
CA PHE A 138 -0.13 22.80 0.82
C PHE A 138 0.03 24.16 0.13
N GLU A 139 -1.06 24.70 -0.41
CA GLU A 139 -1.04 25.94 -1.19
C GLU A 139 -1.13 27.19 -0.31
N HIS A 140 -2.11 27.22 0.62
CA HIS A 140 -2.33 28.35 1.51
C HIS A 140 -2.00 27.95 2.95
N ILE A 141 -0.76 28.21 3.36
CA ILE A 141 -0.23 27.77 4.66
C ILE A 141 -0.40 28.87 5.71
N GLN A 142 -1.31 28.68 6.66
CA GLN A 142 -1.54 29.58 7.79
C GLN A 142 -1.14 28.90 9.10
N ILE A 143 0.12 29.04 9.51
CA ILE A 143 0.67 28.46 10.75
C ILE A 143 1.20 29.62 11.62
N TYR A 144 0.43 30.01 12.64
CA TYR A 144 0.78 31.03 13.64
C TYR A 144 -0.32 31.11 14.72
N PRO A 145 -0.01 31.60 15.95
CA PRO A 145 -1.01 31.83 16.99
C PRO A 145 -2.08 32.84 16.57
N GLY A 146 -3.36 32.48 16.70
CA GLY A 146 -4.48 33.33 16.31
C GLY A 146 -5.81 32.59 16.37
N THR A 147 -6.87 33.22 15.88
CA THR A 147 -8.17 32.56 15.73
C THR A 147 -8.27 31.85 14.38
N LYS A 148 -8.97 30.70 14.33
CA LYS A 148 -9.19 30.01 13.04
C LYS A 148 -9.97 30.88 12.06
N THR A 149 -10.84 31.77 12.53
CA THR A 149 -11.52 32.76 11.66
C THR A 149 -10.53 33.68 10.93
N GLN A 150 -9.44 34.09 11.57
CA GLN A 150 -8.39 34.88 10.92
C GLN A 150 -7.60 34.05 9.91
N HIS A 151 -7.27 32.79 10.24
CA HIS A 151 -6.63 31.87 9.29
C HIS A 151 -7.48 31.70 8.03
N PHE A 152 -8.78 31.44 8.19
CA PHE A 152 -9.72 31.26 7.07
C PHE A 152 -9.93 32.53 6.27
N THR A 153 -9.94 33.72 6.90
CA THR A 153 -9.96 34.99 6.17
C THR A 153 -8.79 35.11 5.21
N ARG A 154 -7.57 34.75 5.64
CA ARG A 154 -6.37 34.78 4.79
C ARG A 154 -6.39 33.69 3.71
N ILE A 155 -6.88 32.50 4.02
CA ILE A 155 -7.06 31.42 3.03
C ILE A 155 -8.05 31.86 1.95
N GLN A 156 -9.18 32.47 2.33
CA GLN A 156 -10.16 32.98 1.38
C GLN A 156 -9.58 34.09 0.50
N GLN A 157 -8.86 35.05 1.07
CA GLN A 157 -8.21 36.12 0.33
C GLN A 157 -7.18 35.60 -0.70
N SER A 158 -6.41 34.59 -0.33
CA SER A 158 -5.35 34.04 -1.19
C SER A 158 -5.85 33.01 -2.20
N SER A 159 -6.89 32.24 -1.88
CA SER A 159 -7.51 31.26 -2.79
C SER A 159 -8.57 31.86 -3.71
N GLY A 160 -9.22 32.95 -3.29
CA GLY A 160 -10.39 33.52 -3.97
C GLY A 160 -11.64 32.64 -3.89
N LEU A 161 -11.62 31.55 -3.10
CA LEU A 161 -12.74 30.64 -2.94
C LEU A 161 -13.73 31.15 -1.90
N LYS A 162 -15.02 30.86 -2.10
CA LYS A 162 -16.04 31.14 -1.09
C LYS A 162 -15.92 30.17 0.07
N TYR A 163 -16.29 30.60 1.28
CA TYR A 163 -16.26 29.74 2.46
C TYR A 163 -17.13 28.48 2.31
N GLU A 164 -18.26 28.58 1.62
CA GLU A 164 -19.17 27.45 1.36
C GLU A 164 -18.52 26.34 0.52
N ASP A 165 -17.48 26.66 -0.26
CA ASP A 165 -16.73 25.70 -1.07
C ASP A 165 -15.58 25.01 -0.29
N MET A 166 -15.38 25.37 0.99
CA MET A 166 -14.29 24.88 1.84
C MET A 166 -14.76 23.81 2.82
N LEU A 167 -13.95 22.78 3.00
CA LEU A 167 -14.11 21.78 4.05
C LEU A 167 -12.88 21.78 4.96
N PHE A 168 -13.11 21.86 6.26
CA PHE A 168 -12.09 21.99 7.29
C PHE A 168 -12.10 20.80 8.24
N PHE A 169 -10.93 20.24 8.50
CA PHE A 169 -10.69 19.17 9.48
C PHE A 169 -9.80 19.67 10.62
N ASP A 170 -10.25 19.43 11.85
CA ASP A 170 -9.61 19.91 13.07
C ASP A 170 -10.05 19.02 14.24
N ASP A 171 -9.17 18.80 15.20
CA ASP A 171 -9.45 17.97 16.37
C ASP A 171 -10.18 18.72 17.50
N GLU A 172 -10.15 20.04 17.44
CA GLU A 172 -10.58 20.86 18.54
C GLU A 172 -11.97 21.45 18.29
N SER A 173 -12.96 20.94 19.03
CA SER A 173 -14.37 21.33 18.87
C SER A 173 -14.67 22.83 18.97
N ARG A 174 -13.85 23.62 19.71
CA ARG A 174 -14.00 25.08 19.78
C ARG A 174 -13.80 25.78 18.42
N ASN A 175 -13.03 25.17 17.52
CA ASN A 175 -12.77 25.70 16.18
C ASN A 175 -13.98 25.54 15.24
N LYS A 176 -15.07 24.88 15.68
CA LYS A 176 -16.36 24.84 14.98
C LYS A 176 -16.95 26.23 14.73
N ASN A 177 -16.52 27.25 15.46
CA ASN A 177 -16.97 28.63 15.26
C ASN A 177 -16.74 29.13 13.82
N VAL A 178 -15.72 28.65 13.09
CA VAL A 178 -15.52 29.01 11.66
C VAL A 178 -16.71 28.62 10.79
N GLN A 179 -17.41 27.53 11.14
CA GLN A 179 -18.60 27.11 10.42
C GLN A 179 -19.78 28.03 10.67
N VAL A 180 -19.93 28.49 11.93
CA VAL A 180 -21.04 29.37 12.33
C VAL A 180 -20.83 30.78 11.80
N GLU A 181 -19.60 31.29 11.90
CA GLU A 181 -19.26 32.68 11.57
C GLU A 181 -19.02 32.91 10.07
N LEU A 182 -18.36 31.96 9.40
CA LEU A 182 -17.91 32.14 8.00
C LEU A 182 -18.67 31.25 7.00
N GLY A 183 -19.34 30.19 7.47
CA GLY A 183 -20.07 29.25 6.61
C GLY A 183 -19.24 28.08 6.07
N VAL A 184 -17.96 27.98 6.44
CA VAL A 184 -17.07 26.84 6.14
C VAL A 184 -17.68 25.55 6.69
N THR A 185 -17.55 24.43 5.99
CA THR A 185 -17.97 23.15 6.58
C THR A 185 -16.88 22.66 7.54
N PHE A 186 -17.22 22.44 8.81
CA PHE A 186 -16.30 21.96 9.85
C PHE A 186 -16.54 20.48 10.13
N CYS A 187 -15.46 19.70 10.15
CA CYS A 187 -15.44 18.29 10.47
C CYS A 187 -14.51 18.03 11.66
N LEU A 188 -15.08 17.67 12.81
CA LEU A 188 -14.32 17.31 14.00
C LEU A 188 -13.58 15.99 13.78
N VAL A 189 -12.27 15.94 14.04
CA VAL A 189 -11.42 14.76 13.95
C VAL A 189 -11.05 14.31 15.37
N LYS A 190 -11.33 13.08 15.78
CA LYS A 190 -11.05 12.69 17.18
C LYS A 190 -9.68 12.07 17.37
N ASP A 191 -9.32 11.15 16.47
CA ASP A 191 -8.17 10.26 16.64
C ASP A 191 -7.23 10.34 15.42
N GLY A 192 -7.05 11.56 14.90
CA GLY A 192 -6.33 11.79 13.65
C GLY A 192 -7.16 11.56 12.39
N ILE A 193 -6.70 12.13 11.28
CA ILE A 193 -7.44 12.02 10.02
C ILE A 193 -7.33 10.60 9.43
N THR A 194 -8.47 9.97 9.18
CA THR A 194 -8.57 8.76 8.35
C THR A 194 -9.38 9.03 7.08
N LYS A 195 -9.48 8.02 6.21
CA LYS A 195 -10.26 8.15 4.97
C LYS A 195 -11.75 8.29 5.29
N GLU A 196 -12.19 7.65 6.36
CA GLU A 196 -13.54 7.66 6.87
C GLU A 196 -13.91 9.05 7.42
N GLU A 197 -13.01 9.77 8.08
CA GLU A 197 -13.24 11.18 8.45
C GLU A 197 -13.38 12.06 7.20
N VAL A 198 -12.56 11.84 6.17
CA VAL A 198 -12.66 12.60 4.92
C VAL A 198 -14.00 12.35 4.26
N ASP A 199 -14.42 11.09 4.14
CA ASP A 199 -15.71 10.72 3.56
C ASP A 199 -16.87 11.32 4.35
N ARG A 200 -16.82 11.27 5.69
CA ARG A 200 -17.82 11.90 6.56
C ARG A 200 -17.85 13.42 6.37
N GLY A 201 -16.69 14.07 6.31
CA GLY A 201 -16.60 15.51 6.09
C GLY A 201 -17.18 15.94 4.73
N VAL A 202 -16.89 15.18 3.68
CA VAL A 202 -17.44 15.43 2.33
C VAL A 202 -18.97 15.27 2.34
N TRP A 203 -19.51 14.28 3.04
CA TRP A 203 -20.96 14.13 3.18
C TRP A 203 -21.63 15.27 3.96
N GLU A 204 -21.01 15.75 5.04
CA GLU A 204 -21.50 16.94 5.75
C GLU A 204 -21.49 18.18 4.85
N TRP A 205 -20.45 18.35 4.03
CA TRP A 205 -20.38 19.45 3.06
C TRP A 205 -21.48 19.33 1.99
N ARG A 206 -21.67 18.13 1.42
CA ARG A 206 -22.73 17.84 0.43
C ARG A 206 -24.12 18.12 0.98
N LYS A 207 -24.38 17.70 2.22
CA LYS A 207 -25.65 17.96 2.90
C LYS A 207 -25.95 19.45 3.01
N ARG A 208 -24.93 20.27 3.28
CA ARG A 208 -25.06 21.74 3.32
C ARG A 208 -25.30 22.35 1.93
N MET A 209 -24.82 21.70 0.87
CA MET A 209 -25.11 22.05 -0.52
C MET A 209 -26.47 21.52 -1.02
N GLY A 210 -27.24 20.83 -0.17
CA GLY A 210 -28.52 20.21 -0.56
C GLY A 210 -28.40 18.91 -1.35
N ILE A 211 -27.22 18.28 -1.35
CA ILE A 211 -26.95 17.00 -2.01
C ILE A 211 -27.14 15.87 -1.00
N SER A 212 -27.90 14.84 -1.39
CA SER A 212 -28.33 13.75 -0.52
C SER A 212 -27.88 12.38 -1.03
N GLN A 213 -28.11 11.32 -0.24
CA GLN A 213 -27.81 9.96 -0.67
C GLN A 213 -28.71 9.44 -1.79
N THR A 214 -29.87 10.07 -2.07
CA THR A 214 -30.66 9.69 -3.25
C THR A 214 -29.96 10.11 -4.54
N ASP A 215 -29.25 11.25 -4.52
CA ASP A 215 -28.45 11.71 -5.65
C ASP A 215 -27.26 10.77 -5.93
N ARG A 216 -26.73 10.11 -4.89
CA ARG A 216 -25.73 9.04 -5.04
C ARG A 216 -26.28 7.86 -5.83
N LYS A 217 -27.46 7.36 -5.49
CA LYS A 217 -28.07 6.23 -6.21
C LYS A 217 -28.31 6.56 -7.69
N SER A 218 -28.83 7.75 -7.98
CA SER A 218 -29.00 8.21 -9.36
C SER A 218 -27.67 8.40 -10.10
N ALA A 219 -26.61 8.85 -9.42
CA ALA A 219 -25.27 8.94 -10.01
C ALA A 219 -24.63 7.56 -10.26
N GLU A 220 -24.81 6.61 -9.35
CA GLU A 220 -24.38 5.22 -9.49
C GLU A 220 -25.10 4.55 -10.68
N GLU A 221 -26.42 4.70 -10.81
CA GLU A 221 -27.21 4.21 -11.94
C GLU A 221 -26.75 4.83 -13.27
N LYS A 222 -26.46 6.13 -13.28
CA LYS A 222 -25.97 6.84 -14.47
C LYS A 222 -24.55 6.39 -14.85
N ASN A 223 -23.66 6.21 -13.89
CA ASN A 223 -22.31 5.68 -14.12
C ASN A 223 -22.35 4.24 -14.60
N GLN A 224 -23.26 3.41 -14.07
CA GLN A 224 -23.46 2.03 -14.51
C GLN A 224 -23.99 2.00 -15.95
N SER A 225 -24.95 2.86 -16.29
CA SER A 225 -25.44 3.04 -17.67
C SER A 225 -24.35 3.51 -18.64
N LEU A 226 -23.51 4.46 -18.24
CA LEU A 226 -22.36 4.92 -19.02
C LEU A 226 -21.29 3.83 -19.22
N MET A 227 -21.03 3.02 -18.19
CA MET A 227 -20.10 1.88 -18.29
C MET A 227 -20.65 0.83 -19.27
N VAL A 228 -21.93 0.47 -19.18
CA VAL A 228 -22.58 -0.45 -20.13
C VAL A 228 -22.54 0.11 -21.55
N GLY A 229 -22.80 1.41 -21.73
CA GLY A 229 -22.68 2.09 -23.02
C GLY A 229 -21.26 2.04 -23.61
N ARG A 230 -20.23 2.25 -22.77
CA ARG A 230 -18.81 2.16 -23.18
C ARG A 230 -18.39 0.74 -23.55
N VAL A 231 -18.81 -0.26 -22.79
CA VAL A 231 -18.55 -1.68 -23.09
C VAL A 231 -19.25 -2.08 -24.38
N ASN A 232 -20.49 -1.66 -24.59
CA ASN A 232 -21.22 -1.91 -25.84
C ASN A 232 -20.56 -1.24 -27.04
N ALA A 233 -20.12 0.02 -26.91
CA ALA A 233 -19.39 0.72 -27.98
C ALA A 233 -18.04 0.05 -28.30
N TYR A 234 -17.31 -0.41 -27.27
CA TYR A 234 -16.06 -1.15 -27.45
C TYR A 234 -16.32 -2.47 -28.18
N ASN A 235 -17.33 -3.25 -27.77
CA ASN A 235 -17.72 -4.49 -28.41
C ASN A 235 -18.20 -4.27 -29.86
N LEU A 236 -18.92 -3.18 -30.13
CA LEU A 236 -19.31 -2.80 -31.49
C LEU A 236 -18.09 -2.45 -32.36
N GLY A 237 -17.10 -1.75 -31.79
CA GLY A 237 -15.85 -1.43 -32.44
C GLY A 237 -14.99 -2.67 -32.75
N VAL A 238 -14.93 -3.63 -31.82
CA VAL A 238 -14.26 -4.92 -32.03
C VAL A 238 -14.98 -5.74 -33.10
N ALA A 239 -16.32 -5.73 -33.14
CA ALA A 239 -17.10 -6.40 -34.18
C ALA A 239 -16.88 -5.78 -35.56
N TYR A 240 -16.86 -4.44 -35.67
CA TYR A 240 -16.54 -3.73 -36.90
C TYR A 240 -15.10 -3.99 -37.38
N ALA A 241 -14.12 -3.96 -36.47
CA ALA A 241 -12.74 -4.30 -36.79
C ALA A 241 -12.60 -5.75 -37.27
N SER A 242 -13.35 -6.68 -36.66
CA SER A 242 -13.39 -8.10 -37.05
C SER A 242 -14.06 -8.31 -38.41
N GLN A 243 -15.06 -7.52 -38.77
CA GLN A 243 -15.66 -7.56 -40.11
C GLN A 243 -14.70 -7.01 -41.17
N LEU A 244 -13.98 -5.93 -40.88
CA LEU A 244 -12.99 -5.36 -41.80
C LEU A 244 -11.80 -6.28 -42.02
N THR A 245 -11.31 -6.98 -40.99
CA THR A 245 -10.25 -7.99 -41.16
C THR A 245 -10.73 -9.20 -41.96
N ASN A 246 -11.97 -9.66 -41.76
CA ASN A 246 -12.53 -10.76 -42.56
C ASN A 246 -12.78 -10.38 -44.03
N LEU A 247 -13.13 -9.11 -44.31
CA LEU A 247 -13.22 -8.56 -45.67
C LEU A 247 -11.84 -8.40 -46.33
N GLN A 248 -10.81 -8.07 -45.56
CA GLN A 248 -9.42 -7.98 -46.02
C GLN A 248 -8.85 -9.39 -46.33
N LEU A 249 -9.13 -10.38 -45.47
CA LEU A 249 -8.74 -11.78 -45.68
C LEU A 249 -9.45 -12.42 -46.89
N HIS A 250 -10.72 -12.11 -47.14
CA HIS A 250 -11.42 -12.62 -48.34
C HIS A 250 -10.84 -12.05 -49.65
N ARG A 251 -10.28 -10.83 -49.62
CA ARG A 251 -9.57 -10.25 -50.77
C ARG A 251 -8.18 -10.86 -50.97
N GLU A 252 -7.48 -11.25 -49.91
CA GLU A 252 -6.16 -11.90 -50.00
C GLU A 252 -6.24 -13.40 -50.37
N ILE A 253 -7.32 -14.11 -50.00
CA ILE A 253 -7.47 -15.55 -50.32
C ILE A 253 -7.74 -15.80 -51.82
N THR A 254 -8.17 -14.78 -52.58
CA THR A 254 -8.39 -14.92 -54.04
C THR A 254 -7.11 -14.68 -54.87
N MET A 255 -6.02 -14.22 -54.26
CA MET A 255 -4.74 -14.02 -54.93
C MET A 255 -3.59 -14.46 -54.04
N SER A 256 -3.22 -15.75 -54.08
CA SER A 256 -1.84 -16.19 -54.30
C SER A 256 -1.70 -17.68 -53.97
N THR A 257 -1.50 -18.48 -55.01
CA THR A 257 -0.83 -19.77 -54.93
C THR A 257 0.68 -19.52 -54.91
N ARG A 258 1.36 -19.83 -53.81
CA ARG A 258 2.67 -20.54 -53.77
C ARG A 258 3.39 -20.39 -52.42
N VAL A 259 3.66 -21.58 -51.87
CA VAL A 259 4.83 -22.08 -51.12
C VAL A 259 5.82 -21.06 -50.52
N SER A 260 5.93 -21.18 -49.20
CA SER A 260 6.92 -20.79 -48.21
C SER A 260 8.39 -20.54 -48.62
N SER A 261 8.99 -19.51 -48.02
CA SER A 261 10.32 -19.59 -47.37
C SER A 261 10.53 -18.45 -46.36
N SER A 262 11.00 -18.82 -45.18
CA SER A 262 11.30 -17.99 -44.00
C SER A 262 12.47 -17.03 -44.19
N THR A 263 12.42 -15.82 -43.61
CA THR A 263 13.36 -15.36 -42.56
C THR A 263 13.04 -13.96 -41.95
N HIS A 264 13.11 -13.94 -40.62
CA HIS A 264 13.42 -12.88 -39.62
C HIS A 264 12.64 -11.55 -39.49
N ARG A 265 11.86 -11.48 -38.40
CA ARG A 265 11.45 -10.28 -37.64
C ARG A 265 12.20 -10.28 -36.28
N PRO A 266 12.54 -9.12 -35.68
CA PRO A 266 13.31 -9.07 -34.43
C PRO A 266 12.51 -9.55 -33.20
N PRO A 267 13.17 -10.01 -32.12
CA PRO A 267 12.52 -10.70 -31.01
C PRO A 267 11.80 -9.75 -30.05
N ALA A 268 10.63 -10.19 -29.59
CA ALA A 268 9.88 -9.60 -28.49
C ALA A 268 10.57 -9.91 -27.13
N ALA A 269 10.32 -9.05 -26.15
CA ALA A 269 10.79 -9.18 -24.77
C ALA A 269 10.50 -10.57 -24.16
N PRO A 270 11.35 -11.08 -23.23
CA PRO A 270 11.22 -12.44 -22.71
C PRO A 270 9.90 -12.61 -21.95
N SER A 271 9.12 -13.60 -22.37
CA SER A 271 7.92 -14.05 -21.66
C SER A 271 8.29 -14.63 -20.30
N ILE A 272 7.72 -14.07 -19.23
CA ILE A 272 7.90 -14.58 -17.86
C ILE A 272 7.40 -16.04 -17.80
N PRO A 273 8.20 -17.00 -17.28
CA PRO A 273 7.81 -18.39 -17.21
C PRO A 273 6.64 -18.58 -16.23
N ARG A 274 5.59 -19.27 -16.70
CA ARG A 274 4.49 -19.74 -15.86
C ARG A 274 4.86 -21.10 -15.28
N PRO A 275 4.73 -21.29 -13.96
CA PRO A 275 5.07 -22.56 -13.32
C PRO A 275 4.01 -23.63 -13.65
N PRO A 276 4.36 -24.93 -13.62
CA PRO A 276 3.37 -26.00 -13.64
C PRO A 276 2.50 -25.94 -12.37
N LEU A 277 1.18 -25.80 -12.54
CA LEU A 277 0.22 -25.65 -11.45
C LEU A 277 -0.58 -26.94 -11.25
N ASN A 278 -0.54 -27.51 -10.04
CA ASN A 278 -1.38 -28.64 -9.63
C ASN A 278 -2.41 -28.14 -8.60
N VAL A 279 -3.60 -27.78 -9.08
CA VAL A 279 -4.65 -27.16 -8.25
C VAL A 279 -5.82 -28.12 -8.11
N HIS A 280 -6.28 -28.35 -6.87
CA HIS A 280 -7.47 -29.15 -6.62
C HIS A 280 -8.76 -28.44 -7.10
N PRO A 281 -9.78 -29.15 -7.65
CA PRO A 281 -10.98 -28.50 -8.22
C PRO A 281 -11.81 -27.65 -7.25
N SER A 282 -11.70 -27.87 -5.95
CA SER A 282 -12.42 -27.11 -4.91
C SER A 282 -11.71 -25.82 -4.46
N VAL A 283 -10.57 -25.48 -5.06
CA VAL A 283 -9.81 -24.27 -4.73
C VAL A 283 -10.49 -23.05 -5.34
N THR A 284 -10.60 -21.97 -4.57
CA THR A 284 -11.08 -20.68 -5.07
C THR A 284 -9.90 -19.75 -5.31
N ILE A 285 -9.64 -19.39 -6.58
CA ILE A 285 -8.53 -18.51 -6.96
C ILE A 285 -9.10 -17.23 -7.58
N SER A 286 -8.70 -16.07 -7.07
CA SER A 286 -9.04 -14.79 -7.70
C SER A 286 -8.39 -14.64 -9.07
N GLU A 287 -9.12 -14.09 -10.04
CA GLU A 287 -8.62 -13.77 -11.41
C GLU A 287 -7.39 -12.85 -11.42
N THR A 288 -7.18 -12.09 -10.33
CA THR A 288 -6.07 -11.13 -10.22
C THR A 288 -4.88 -11.68 -9.43
N ALA A 289 -4.90 -12.96 -9.05
CA ALA A 289 -3.77 -13.63 -8.41
C ALA A 289 -2.67 -13.92 -9.44
N TYR A 290 -1.41 -13.76 -9.03
CA TYR A 290 -0.25 -13.96 -9.90
C TYR A 290 0.47 -15.25 -9.54
N PHE A 291 0.74 -16.07 -10.56
CA PHE A 291 1.58 -17.27 -10.45
C PHE A 291 2.78 -17.11 -11.37
N GLN A 292 3.99 -17.08 -10.81
CA GLN A 292 5.23 -16.93 -11.57
C GLN A 292 6.28 -17.89 -11.01
N GLY A 293 7.09 -18.50 -11.86
CA GLY A 293 8.08 -19.46 -11.40
C GLY A 293 8.48 -20.48 -12.43
N VAL A 294 9.51 -21.25 -12.08
CA VAL A 294 10.04 -22.36 -12.88
C VAL A 294 9.80 -23.71 -12.21
N HIS A 295 9.42 -23.70 -10.92
CA HIS A 295 9.14 -24.89 -10.14
C HIS A 295 7.62 -25.10 -9.96
N PRO A 296 7.17 -26.35 -9.69
CA PRO A 296 5.76 -26.63 -9.53
C PRO A 296 5.16 -25.97 -8.30
N ILE A 297 3.93 -25.47 -8.45
CA ILE A 297 3.10 -24.98 -7.34
C ILE A 297 1.91 -25.94 -7.20
N SER A 298 1.75 -26.51 -6.00
CA SER A 298 0.66 -27.41 -5.65
C SER A 298 -0.28 -26.74 -4.66
N VAL A 299 -1.60 -26.81 -4.89
CA VAL A 299 -2.62 -26.21 -4.02
C VAL A 299 -3.69 -27.25 -3.65
N GLY A 300 -3.81 -27.54 -2.36
CA GLY A 300 -4.75 -28.50 -1.78
C GLY A 300 -6.21 -28.02 -1.77
N ALA A 301 -7.12 -28.95 -1.50
CA ALA A 301 -8.56 -28.74 -1.54
C ALA A 301 -9.05 -27.62 -0.59
N GLY A 302 -10.07 -26.86 -1.01
CA GLY A 302 -10.74 -25.87 -0.15
C GLY A 302 -9.90 -24.63 0.20
N THR A 303 -8.73 -24.47 -0.42
CA THR A 303 -7.88 -23.28 -0.25
C THR A 303 -8.45 -22.08 -1.02
N VAL A 304 -8.37 -20.89 -0.43
CA VAL A 304 -8.86 -19.63 -0.99
C VAL A 304 -7.70 -18.67 -1.20
N ILE A 305 -7.51 -18.22 -2.44
CA ILE A 305 -6.48 -17.25 -2.83
C ILE A 305 -7.15 -15.93 -3.19
N HIS A 306 -6.91 -14.91 -2.37
CA HIS A 306 -7.48 -13.58 -2.55
C HIS A 306 -6.86 -12.82 -3.74
N PRO A 307 -7.54 -11.75 -4.21
CA PRO A 307 -7.04 -10.86 -5.24
C PRO A 307 -5.59 -10.38 -5.01
N ARG A 308 -4.84 -10.22 -6.10
CA ARG A 308 -3.49 -9.64 -6.10
C ARG A 308 -2.43 -10.39 -5.27
N ALA A 309 -2.74 -11.56 -4.72
CA ALA A 309 -1.75 -12.43 -4.11
C ALA A 309 -0.70 -12.86 -5.15
N LYS A 310 0.57 -12.99 -4.73
CA LYS A 310 1.68 -13.35 -5.60
C LYS A 310 2.32 -14.65 -5.12
N LEU A 311 2.21 -15.70 -5.92
CA LEU A 311 2.88 -16.97 -5.68
C LEU A 311 4.08 -17.07 -6.63
N LEU A 312 5.28 -17.07 -6.04
CA LEU A 312 6.56 -16.97 -6.72
C LEU A 312 7.37 -18.25 -6.48
N SER A 313 7.47 -19.12 -7.48
CA SER A 313 8.16 -20.41 -7.42
C SER A 313 9.44 -20.39 -8.26
N PHE A 314 10.30 -19.40 -7.99
CA PHE A 314 11.59 -19.23 -8.68
C PHE A 314 12.76 -19.95 -7.99
N LYS A 315 12.69 -20.15 -6.66
CA LYS A 315 13.75 -20.76 -5.85
C LYS A 315 13.54 -22.24 -5.60
N GLY A 316 12.28 -22.69 -5.62
CA GLY A 316 11.92 -24.08 -5.46
C GLY A 316 10.41 -24.27 -5.47
N PRO A 317 9.95 -25.52 -5.34
CA PRO A 317 8.53 -25.85 -5.39
C PRO A 317 7.80 -25.24 -4.19
N VAL A 318 6.54 -24.87 -4.41
CA VAL A 318 5.65 -24.33 -3.38
C VAL A 318 4.48 -25.30 -3.20
N SER A 319 4.33 -25.84 -2.00
CA SER A 319 3.24 -26.76 -1.64
C SER A 319 2.32 -26.09 -0.64
N ILE A 320 1.06 -25.90 -1.03
CA ILE A 320 0.00 -25.33 -0.18
C ILE A 320 -1.00 -26.44 0.15
N GLY A 321 -1.25 -26.66 1.43
CA GLY A 321 -2.16 -27.65 1.96
C GLY A 321 -3.63 -27.32 1.72
N GLU A 322 -4.49 -28.04 2.42
CA GLU A 322 -5.95 -27.94 2.33
C GLU A 322 -6.49 -26.84 3.27
N GLY A 323 -7.59 -26.20 2.88
CA GLY A 323 -8.31 -25.24 3.73
C GLY A 323 -7.51 -23.98 4.10
N CYS A 324 -6.49 -23.62 3.31
CA CYS A 324 -5.67 -22.44 3.58
C CYS A 324 -6.36 -21.16 3.08
N ILE A 325 -6.08 -20.03 3.73
CA ILE A 325 -6.54 -18.70 3.28
C ILE A 325 -5.31 -17.85 2.97
N ILE A 326 -5.17 -17.42 1.72
CA ILE A 326 -4.07 -16.58 1.26
C ILE A 326 -4.61 -15.17 1.03
N GLY A 327 -4.28 -14.25 1.95
CA GLY A 327 -4.81 -12.89 1.98
C GLY A 327 -4.39 -12.00 0.81
N GLU A 328 -5.12 -10.90 0.62
CA GLU A 328 -4.90 -9.97 -0.50
C GLU A 328 -3.45 -9.42 -0.47
N LYS A 329 -2.82 -9.33 -1.65
CA LYS A 329 -1.43 -8.82 -1.81
C LYS A 329 -0.37 -9.57 -1.01
N SER A 330 -0.67 -10.73 -0.44
CA SER A 330 0.34 -11.57 0.18
C SER A 330 1.35 -12.07 -0.87
N VAL A 331 2.57 -12.33 -0.44
CA VAL A 331 3.66 -12.81 -1.30
C VAL A 331 4.16 -14.14 -0.74
N ILE A 332 4.06 -15.20 -1.53
CA ILE A 332 4.53 -16.55 -1.16
C ILE A 332 5.71 -16.92 -2.05
N GLY A 333 6.85 -17.26 -1.46
CA GLY A 333 8.09 -17.58 -2.18
C GLY A 333 8.83 -16.35 -2.72
N GLY A 334 8.56 -15.16 -2.15
CA GLY A 334 9.18 -13.88 -2.52
C GLY A 334 10.69 -13.79 -2.29
N PRO A 335 11.35 -12.74 -2.84
CA PRO A 335 12.79 -12.65 -2.89
C PRO A 335 13.41 -12.57 -1.49
N VAL A 336 14.48 -13.35 -1.33
CA VAL A 336 15.34 -13.33 -0.16
C VAL A 336 16.05 -11.98 -0.08
N THR A 337 15.81 -11.21 0.97
CA THR A 337 16.71 -10.12 1.38
C THR A 337 18.01 -10.71 1.89
N SER A 338 18.89 -11.14 0.98
CA SER A 338 20.29 -11.35 1.34
C SER A 338 20.93 -9.98 1.55
N ASN A 339 21.01 -9.55 2.80
CA ASN A 339 22.01 -8.55 3.21
C ASN A 339 23.40 -9.16 2.98
N SER A 340 23.93 -9.01 1.77
CA SER A 340 25.36 -9.18 1.53
C SER A 340 25.94 -7.79 1.34
N GLY A 341 26.72 -7.38 2.34
CA GLY A 341 27.41 -6.11 2.35
C GLY A 341 28.38 -5.98 1.19
N LEU A 342 28.55 -4.72 0.80
CA LEU A 342 29.77 -4.12 0.31
C LEU A 342 31.01 -5.01 0.53
N SER A 343 31.43 -5.73 -0.50
CA SER A 343 32.79 -6.26 -0.61
C SER A 343 33.43 -5.63 -1.83
N THR A 344 34.44 -4.82 -1.54
CA THR A 344 35.40 -4.21 -2.46
C THR A 344 36.06 -5.26 -3.36
N PRO A 345 36.39 -4.94 -4.62
CA PRO A 345 37.04 -5.87 -5.52
C PRO A 345 38.53 -6.00 -5.17
N SER A 346 38.99 -7.20 -4.80
CA SER A 346 40.40 -7.58 -4.82
C SER A 346 40.68 -8.52 -5.98
N THR A 347 41.74 -8.21 -6.71
CA THR A 347 42.26 -8.86 -7.92
C THR A 347 42.89 -10.24 -7.68
N PRO A 348 43.04 -11.09 -8.73
CA PRO A 348 43.43 -12.50 -8.61
C PRO A 348 44.91 -12.79 -8.88
N SER A 349 45.51 -13.78 -8.21
CA SER A 349 46.77 -14.49 -8.61
C SER A 349 47.08 -15.67 -7.64
N THR A 350 46.82 -16.93 -8.01
CA THR A 350 47.72 -18.03 -8.51
C THR A 350 47.97 -19.14 -7.47
N PRO A 351 48.43 -20.37 -7.83
CA PRO A 351 47.78 -21.63 -7.40
C PRO A 351 48.68 -22.53 -6.52
N GLY A 352 48.07 -23.30 -5.61
CA GLY A 352 48.76 -24.28 -4.77
C GLY A 352 48.11 -25.67 -4.88
N THR A 353 48.97 -26.67 -5.07
CA THR A 353 48.76 -28.09 -5.38
C THR A 353 48.06 -28.95 -4.30
N PRO A 354 47.60 -30.17 -4.64
CA PRO A 354 46.58 -30.93 -3.90
C PRO A 354 47.18 -31.96 -2.91
N LEU A 355 46.48 -32.22 -1.81
CA LEU A 355 46.68 -33.41 -0.97
C LEU A 355 45.35 -33.98 -0.47
N ASP A 356 45.11 -35.22 -0.89
CA ASP A 356 44.04 -36.14 -0.51
C ASP A 356 44.18 -36.66 0.94
N PHE A 357 43.06 -36.89 1.63
CA PHE A 357 42.71 -38.24 2.12
C PHE A 357 41.22 -38.31 2.52
N GLY A 358 40.57 -39.39 2.10
CA GLY A 358 39.12 -39.51 2.00
C GLY A 358 38.38 -39.97 3.25
N SER A 359 37.07 -39.79 3.23
CA SER A 359 36.11 -40.81 3.66
C SER A 359 34.70 -40.53 3.13
N ASN A 360 34.15 -41.56 2.49
CA ASN A 360 32.75 -41.87 2.21
C ASN A 360 31.81 -40.83 1.60
N ILE A 361 31.53 -41.13 0.34
CA ILE A 361 30.40 -40.71 -0.48
C ILE A 361 29.10 -41.24 0.15
N GLU A 362 28.27 -40.34 0.67
CA GLU A 362 26.82 -40.38 0.46
C GLU A 362 26.43 -39.07 -0.23
N SER A 363 25.93 -39.19 -1.45
CA SER A 363 25.53 -38.07 -2.30
C SER A 363 24.25 -37.41 -1.76
N ALA A 364 24.38 -36.37 -0.94
CA ALA A 364 23.25 -35.49 -0.60
C ALA A 364 23.13 -34.38 -1.66
N ALA A 365 22.03 -34.42 -2.40
CA ALA A 365 21.66 -33.50 -3.48
C ALA A 365 21.67 -32.02 -3.03
N PRO A 366 21.86 -31.05 -3.95
CA PRO A 366 21.89 -29.62 -3.59
C PRO A 366 20.59 -29.20 -2.89
N ASP A 367 20.72 -28.44 -1.80
CA ASP A 367 19.64 -27.98 -0.91
C ASP A 367 18.40 -27.50 -1.68
N ARG A 368 17.38 -28.36 -1.73
CA ARG A 368 16.12 -28.07 -2.41
C ARG A 368 15.24 -27.24 -1.49
N ILE A 369 15.43 -25.92 -1.52
CA ILE A 369 14.60 -24.93 -0.80
C ILE A 369 13.14 -25.12 -1.21
N THR A 370 12.34 -25.76 -0.37
CA THR A 370 10.92 -26.04 -0.65
C THR A 370 10.08 -25.24 0.33
N THR A 371 9.17 -24.42 -0.18
CA THR A 371 8.23 -23.69 0.68
C THR A 371 7.02 -24.58 0.91
N ILE A 372 6.73 -24.85 2.19
CA ILE A 372 5.64 -25.75 2.59
C ILE A 372 4.67 -24.98 3.48
N ILE A 373 3.40 -24.99 3.09
CA ILE A 373 2.29 -24.49 3.88
C ILE A 373 1.37 -25.68 4.13
N GLU A 374 1.25 -26.14 5.37
CA GLU A 374 0.39 -27.26 5.73
C GLU A 374 -1.11 -26.85 5.75
N ASN A 375 -1.96 -27.67 6.36
CA ASN A 375 -3.42 -27.51 6.29
C ASN A 375 -3.95 -26.43 7.25
N SER A 376 -5.04 -25.79 6.86
CA SER A 376 -5.77 -24.79 7.66
C SER A 376 -4.91 -23.59 8.09
N VAL A 377 -3.90 -23.23 7.30
CA VAL A 377 -3.07 -22.04 7.57
C VAL A 377 -3.78 -20.80 7.08
N SER A 378 -3.81 -19.76 7.92
CA SER A 378 -4.39 -18.46 7.57
C SER A 378 -3.29 -17.42 7.39
N ILE A 379 -3.23 -16.82 6.21
CA ILE A 379 -2.25 -15.79 5.85
C ILE A 379 -2.99 -14.48 5.62
N GLY A 380 -2.68 -13.51 6.47
CA GLY A 380 -3.27 -12.19 6.45
C GLY A 380 -2.89 -11.38 5.22
N PRO A 381 -3.62 -10.28 4.95
CA PRO A 381 -3.31 -9.39 3.84
C PRO A 381 -1.91 -8.77 4.00
N LEU A 382 -1.21 -8.55 2.89
CA LEU A 382 0.15 -7.99 2.84
C LEU A 382 1.25 -8.84 3.52
N ALA A 383 0.94 -10.04 4.04
CA ALA A 383 1.95 -10.90 4.64
C ALA A 383 2.93 -11.42 3.57
N THR A 384 4.21 -11.52 3.94
CA THR A 384 5.29 -12.01 3.07
C THR A 384 5.90 -13.26 3.65
N VAL A 385 5.84 -14.35 2.87
CA VAL A 385 6.46 -15.65 3.19
C VAL A 385 7.59 -15.89 2.20
N SER A 386 8.83 -15.87 2.70
CA SER A 386 10.01 -16.10 1.88
C SER A 386 10.15 -17.56 1.44
N ALA A 387 10.94 -17.80 0.40
CA ALA A 387 11.26 -19.16 -0.03
C ALA A 387 11.96 -19.96 1.09
N GLY A 388 11.56 -21.22 1.28
CA GLY A 388 12.14 -22.13 2.29
C GLY A 388 11.40 -22.15 3.63
N ALA A 389 10.42 -21.27 3.83
CA ALA A 389 9.61 -21.29 5.03
C ALA A 389 8.71 -22.55 5.09
N HIS A 390 8.56 -23.10 6.30
CA HIS A 390 7.66 -24.20 6.62
C HIS A 390 6.62 -23.76 7.65
N LEU A 391 5.38 -23.61 7.20
CA LEU A 391 4.25 -23.24 8.04
C LEU A 391 3.46 -24.48 8.41
N TYR A 392 3.44 -24.83 9.69
CA TYR A 392 2.70 -25.99 10.17
C TYR A 392 1.20 -25.70 10.29
N SER A 393 0.43 -26.78 10.41
CA SER A 393 -1.04 -26.76 10.36
C SER A 393 -1.66 -25.83 11.41
N ALA A 394 -2.76 -25.18 11.03
CA ALA A 394 -3.53 -24.26 11.87
C ALA A 394 -2.75 -23.03 12.40
N SER A 395 -1.62 -22.67 11.78
CA SER A 395 -0.92 -21.43 12.08
C SER A 395 -1.66 -20.20 11.51
N ALA A 396 -1.60 -19.09 12.23
CA ALA A 396 -2.25 -17.83 11.88
C ALA A 396 -1.21 -16.72 11.71
N ILE A 397 -1.01 -16.28 10.48
CA ILE A 397 -0.10 -15.19 10.12
C ILE A 397 -0.96 -13.96 9.92
N GLU A 398 -0.81 -12.94 10.76
CA GLU A 398 -1.59 -11.71 10.64
C GLU A 398 -1.06 -10.78 9.54
N ALA A 399 -1.77 -9.66 9.35
CA ALA A 399 -1.51 -8.73 8.28
C ALA A 399 -0.09 -8.13 8.35
N SER A 400 0.54 -7.96 7.20
CA SER A 400 1.89 -7.36 7.08
C SER A 400 3.02 -8.09 7.83
N ALA A 401 2.80 -9.31 8.32
CA ALA A 401 3.86 -10.11 8.92
C ALA A 401 4.91 -10.53 7.87
N PHE A 402 6.18 -10.59 8.26
CA PHE A 402 7.28 -10.97 7.39
C PHE A 402 7.98 -12.22 7.93
N ILE A 403 7.95 -13.27 7.13
CA ILE A 403 8.58 -14.56 7.42
C ILE A 403 9.80 -14.70 6.52
N SER A 404 10.98 -14.73 7.13
CA SER A 404 12.26 -14.87 6.43
C SER A 404 12.48 -16.29 5.89
N LYS A 405 13.59 -16.49 5.16
CA LYS A 405 13.93 -17.81 4.61
C LYS A 405 14.19 -18.83 5.73
N ASP A 406 13.86 -20.08 5.43
CA ASP A 406 14.10 -21.25 6.29
C ASP A 406 13.47 -21.19 7.69
N VAL A 407 12.43 -20.34 7.86
CA VAL A 407 11.68 -20.22 9.12
C VAL A 407 10.67 -21.35 9.27
N LYS A 408 10.53 -21.85 10.50
CA LYS A 408 9.51 -22.84 10.87
C LYS A 408 8.48 -22.22 11.80
N VAL A 409 7.21 -22.24 11.43
CA VAL A 409 6.12 -21.70 12.25
C VAL A 409 5.28 -22.84 12.81
N GLY A 410 5.36 -23.06 14.11
CA GLY A 410 4.71 -24.16 14.82
C GLY A 410 3.19 -24.24 14.63
N ARG A 411 2.63 -25.42 14.94
CA ARG A 411 1.19 -25.66 14.85
C ARG A 411 0.44 -24.76 15.83
N HIS A 412 -0.70 -24.21 15.41
CA HIS A 412 -1.49 -23.28 16.23
C HIS A 412 -0.73 -22.02 16.70
N ALA A 413 0.44 -21.73 16.11
CA ALA A 413 1.17 -20.50 16.41
C ALA A 413 0.49 -19.31 15.73
N LYS A 414 0.55 -18.15 16.39
CA LYS A 414 0.01 -16.91 15.88
C LYS A 414 1.13 -15.88 15.75
N ILE A 415 1.33 -15.37 14.53
CA ILE A 415 2.29 -14.32 14.24
C ILE A 415 1.51 -13.02 14.11
N CYS A 416 1.77 -12.07 14.99
CA CYS A 416 1.05 -10.81 15.05
C CYS A 416 1.38 -9.89 13.86
N THR A 417 0.49 -8.92 13.67
CA THR A 417 0.57 -7.90 12.64
C THR A 417 1.92 -7.19 12.66
N SER A 418 2.56 -7.07 11.50
CA SER A 418 3.89 -6.44 11.33
C SER A 418 5.05 -7.09 12.12
N CYS A 419 4.91 -8.35 12.55
CA CYS A 419 6.02 -9.09 13.14
C CYS A 419 7.04 -9.53 12.08
N LEU A 420 8.33 -9.50 12.42
CA LEU A 420 9.44 -9.94 11.57
C LEU A 420 10.12 -11.13 12.22
N ILE A 421 10.00 -12.31 11.60
CA ILE A 421 10.72 -13.50 12.07
C ILE A 421 12.04 -13.60 11.30
N PRO A 422 13.20 -13.61 11.99
CA PRO A 422 14.50 -13.67 11.36
C PRO A 422 14.73 -15.03 10.68
N GLU A 423 15.69 -15.06 9.77
CA GLU A 423 16.06 -16.27 9.03
C GLU A 423 16.45 -17.42 9.97
N GLY A 424 15.98 -18.63 9.65
CA GLY A 424 16.33 -19.85 10.36
C GLY A 424 15.71 -19.98 11.76
N ASP A 425 14.87 -19.02 12.17
CA ASP A 425 14.19 -19.07 13.46
C ASP A 425 13.01 -20.06 13.44
N THR A 426 12.66 -20.56 14.63
CA THR A 426 11.56 -21.50 14.80
C THR A 426 10.59 -20.98 15.86
N VAL A 427 9.37 -20.64 15.43
CA VAL A 427 8.28 -20.32 16.35
C VAL A 427 7.70 -21.64 16.87
N GLU A 428 7.65 -21.79 18.19
CA GLU A 428 7.08 -22.99 18.80
C GLU A 428 5.57 -23.11 18.55
N ALA A 429 5.05 -24.32 18.72
CA ALA A 429 3.61 -24.56 18.62
C ALA A 429 2.87 -23.84 19.76
N TRP A 430 1.66 -23.35 19.49
CA TRP A 430 0.81 -22.62 20.45
C TRP A 430 1.39 -21.29 20.96
N THR A 431 2.44 -20.77 20.33
CA THR A 431 3.06 -19.50 20.70
C THR A 431 2.43 -18.34 19.95
N VAL A 432 2.27 -17.20 20.64
CA VAL A 432 1.92 -15.92 20.02
C VAL A 432 3.18 -15.06 19.96
N ASP A 433 3.67 -14.80 18.77
CA ASP A 433 4.83 -13.93 18.55
C ASP A 433 4.37 -12.51 18.18
N SER A 434 4.81 -11.52 18.97
CA SER A 434 4.36 -10.13 18.85
C SER A 434 5.54 -9.17 18.94
N ALA A 435 5.55 -8.16 18.07
CA ALA A 435 6.63 -7.17 17.97
C ALA A 435 6.84 -6.29 19.24
N GLN A 436 5.99 -6.46 20.27
CA GLN A 436 6.13 -5.83 21.59
C GLN A 436 6.91 -6.68 22.60
N SER A 437 7.28 -7.93 22.30
CA SER A 437 8.16 -8.71 23.17
C SER A 437 9.62 -8.24 22.97
N GLU A 438 10.22 -7.81 24.07
CA GLU A 438 11.46 -7.03 24.11
C GLU A 438 12.66 -7.67 23.39
N ARG A 439 13.53 -6.78 22.88
CA ARG A 439 14.98 -7.02 22.77
C ARG A 439 15.49 -7.69 24.05
N ARG A 440 15.76 -8.99 24.01
CA ARG A 440 16.76 -9.63 24.87
C ARG A 440 18.05 -9.80 24.10
N ILE A 441 18.81 -8.70 23.97
CA ILE A 441 20.24 -8.81 23.74
C ILE A 441 20.88 -9.18 25.08
N GLY A 442 21.35 -10.43 25.17
CA GLY A 442 22.30 -10.89 26.17
C GLY A 442 21.74 -11.84 27.22
N GLY A 443 22.15 -13.10 27.15
CA GLY A 443 22.09 -14.03 28.28
C GLY A 443 21.24 -15.27 28.02
N ASN A 444 21.94 -16.36 27.76
CA ASN A 444 21.43 -17.73 27.70
C ASN A 444 20.59 -18.07 28.96
N ARG A 445 19.26 -18.22 28.83
CA ARG A 445 18.36 -18.94 29.76
C ARG A 445 16.96 -19.12 29.13
N PRO A 446 16.26 -20.24 29.35
CA PRO A 446 14.99 -20.54 28.69
C PRO A 446 13.86 -19.66 29.24
N ALA A 447 12.97 -19.21 28.35
CA ALA A 447 11.81 -18.41 28.70
C ALA A 447 10.74 -19.29 29.38
N SER A 448 10.26 -18.85 30.55
CA SER A 448 9.11 -19.44 31.26
C SER A 448 7.81 -19.01 30.58
N SER A 449 6.96 -19.99 30.30
CA SER A 449 5.62 -19.88 29.74
C SER A 449 4.67 -19.07 30.61
N ILE A 450 3.81 -18.26 29.98
CA ILE A 450 2.61 -17.69 30.62
C ILE A 450 1.42 -18.54 30.13
N GLU A 451 0.88 -19.36 31.02
CA GLU A 451 -0.38 -20.09 30.83
C GLU A 451 -1.58 -19.12 30.95
N PRO A 452 -2.67 -19.31 30.18
CA PRO A 452 -3.86 -18.48 30.28
C PRO A 452 -4.69 -18.87 31.51
N GLY A 453 -4.65 -18.05 32.56
CA GLY A 453 -5.46 -18.21 33.76
C GLY A 453 -6.96 -18.02 33.50
N GLU A 454 -7.75 -18.95 34.03
CA GLU A 454 -9.21 -18.97 34.02
C GLU A 454 -9.80 -17.72 34.69
N ARG A 455 -10.95 -17.27 34.16
CA ARG A 455 -11.73 -16.17 34.73
C ARG A 455 -12.42 -16.65 36.01
N GLU A 456 -12.03 -16.09 37.14
CA GLU A 456 -12.82 -16.14 38.37
C GLU A 456 -13.56 -14.81 38.54
N LEU A 457 -14.89 -14.92 38.64
CA LEU A 457 -15.81 -13.85 39.01
C LEU A 457 -15.59 -13.54 40.48
N ASP A 458 -15.21 -12.32 40.83
CA ASP A 458 -15.22 -11.88 42.23
C ASP A 458 -16.32 -10.84 42.46
N GLN A 459 -17.18 -11.19 43.41
CA GLN A 459 -18.40 -10.55 43.82
C GLN A 459 -18.24 -10.25 45.31
N THR A 460 -18.26 -8.96 45.67
CA THR A 460 -18.20 -8.29 47.01
C THR A 460 -17.03 -7.30 47.03
N ASP A 461 -17.20 -6.00 47.29
CA ASP A 461 -17.75 -5.45 48.53
C ASP A 461 -18.60 -4.18 48.31
N TRP A 462 -19.65 -4.10 49.12
CA TRP A 462 -20.35 -2.88 49.50
C TRP A 462 -19.68 -2.33 50.77
N ASP A 463 -19.21 -1.09 50.72
CA ASP A 463 -19.36 -0.07 51.78
C ASP A 463 -18.99 1.32 51.24
#